data_AF-R5N3H8-F1
#
_entry.id   AF-R5N3H8-F1
#
_cell.length_a   1.000
_cell.length_b   1.000
_cell.length_c   1.000
_cell.angle_alpha   90.00
_cell.angle_beta   90.00
_cell.angle_gamma   90.00
#
_symmetry.space_group_name_H-M   'P 1'
#
loop_
_entity.id
_entity.type
_entity.pdbx_description
1 polymer ?
#
loop_
_entity_poly.entity_id
_entity_poly.type
_entity_poly.pdbx_seq_one_letter_code
_entity_poly.pdbx_strand_id
1 'polypeptide(L)'
;MKKKNIAMTGNFIVMVLLILGMAAYYILKWAFKLLCLITAVIVKAVGNAVKKHRRKKAKKDITDVPFVDTELNIEETSTAPAEVSREKLGLFDKRIYDGLFSPLIRERGEAYCSDGKIRDLKKTGTHYSCIVKGTADYNVELSFGDNDKIVSMSCTCPYYTERKQNCKHIYALLYKVKCGENKQKIIAEINRQIKDCKTMIKNAECYLEKNKQHFPSSTVKEFKRYSRLYSLNVQDYEKIRFGNLSEEILLRRLNSLSAVSFELRQKIKRTLSEEIAESDTVVPEACELSENRDGLMTGMASLMVFDELMTDCSDEKDNSYDEKLEAEMNSYCLEDWQKDLVRNGSYDVWNFDEEELEEDDYYFEDDDYYSEDDE
;
A
#
# COMPACT_ATOMS: atom_id res chain seq x y z
N MET A 1 101.42 -30.56 51.22
CA MET A 1 100.11 -30.13 50.68
C MET A 1 99.10 -30.02 51.81
N LYS A 2 98.82 -28.82 52.33
CA LYS A 2 97.85 -28.60 53.43
C LYS A 2 96.45 -28.47 52.85
N LYS A 3 95.56 -29.45 53.13
CA LYS A 3 94.11 -29.34 52.91
C LYS A 3 93.57 -28.23 53.80
N LYS A 4 93.09 -27.13 53.23
CA LYS A 4 92.26 -26.15 53.95
C LYS A 4 90.86 -26.73 54.08
N ASN A 5 90.53 -27.24 55.26
CA ASN A 5 89.15 -27.56 55.62
C ASN A 5 88.41 -26.24 55.85
N ILE A 6 87.48 -25.91 54.97
CA ILE A 6 86.57 -24.77 55.13
C ILE A 6 85.50 -25.21 56.11
N ALA A 7 85.59 -24.74 57.36
CA ALA A 7 84.54 -24.92 58.35
C ALA A 7 83.35 -24.03 57.95
N MET A 8 82.32 -24.63 57.36
CA MET A 8 81.08 -23.96 57.01
C MET A 8 80.30 -23.68 58.32
N THR A 9 80.10 -22.41 58.65
CA THR A 9 79.35 -22.01 59.84
C THR A 9 77.88 -22.41 59.70
N GLY A 10 77.23 -22.86 60.78
CA GLY A 10 75.85 -23.36 60.75
C GLY A 10 74.84 -22.40 60.11
N ASN A 11 75.08 -21.08 60.18
CA ASN A 11 74.27 -20.06 59.51
C ASN A 11 74.28 -20.16 57.98
N PHE A 12 75.36 -20.65 57.37
CA PHE A 12 75.46 -20.79 55.91
C PHE A 12 74.57 -21.94 55.41
N ILE A 13 74.52 -23.04 56.17
CA ILE A 13 73.65 -24.19 55.85
C ILE A 13 72.17 -23.78 55.95
N VAL A 14 71.81 -23.02 56.98
CA VAL A 14 70.43 -22.49 57.15
C VAL A 14 70.04 -21.56 56.00
N MET A 15 70.93 -20.66 55.58
CA MET A 15 70.71 -19.78 54.42
C MET A 15 70.49 -20.57 53.12
N VAL A 16 71.30 -21.60 52.86
CA VAL A 16 71.15 -22.44 51.66
C VAL A 16 69.83 -23.22 51.68
N LEU A 17 69.42 -23.77 52.83
CA LEU A 17 68.14 -24.47 52.97
C LEU A 17 66.93 -23.55 52.76
N LEU A 18 66.98 -22.30 53.22
CA LEU A 18 65.93 -21.30 52.98
C LEU A 18 65.79 -20.95 51.49
N ILE A 19 66.92 -20.79 50.78
CA ILE A 19 66.92 -20.51 49.34
C ILE A 19 66.35 -21.69 48.55
N LEU A 20 66.72 -22.92 48.89
CA LEU A 20 66.18 -24.13 48.28
C LEU A 20 64.67 -24.30 48.56
N GLY A 21 64.23 -24.00 49.77
CA GLY A 21 62.81 -24.01 50.14
C GLY A 21 61.99 -22.98 49.36
N MET A 22 62.51 -21.76 49.21
CA MET A 22 61.86 -20.72 48.41
C MET A 22 61.83 -21.10 46.92
N ALA A 23 62.92 -21.64 46.37
CA ALA A 23 62.96 -22.12 44.99
C ALA A 23 61.93 -23.24 44.74
N ALA A 24 61.85 -24.22 45.64
CA ALA A 24 60.86 -25.31 45.56
C ALA A 24 59.42 -24.78 45.62
N TYR A 25 59.13 -23.81 46.50
CA TYR A 25 57.83 -23.16 46.57
C TYR A 25 57.44 -22.46 45.26
N TYR A 26 58.36 -21.71 44.65
CA TYR A 26 58.09 -21.06 43.37
C TYR A 26 57.89 -22.08 42.25
N ILE A 27 58.67 -23.17 42.19
CA ILE A 27 58.48 -24.24 41.21
C ILE A 27 57.08 -24.86 41.35
N LEU A 28 56.64 -25.15 42.59
CA LEU A 28 55.31 -25.71 42.85
C LEU A 28 54.18 -24.74 42.47
N LYS A 29 54.36 -23.45 42.77
CA LYS A 29 53.41 -22.39 42.38
C LYS A 29 53.29 -22.25 40.86
N TRP A 30 54.41 -22.33 40.14
CA TRP A 30 54.41 -22.30 38.68
C TRP A 30 53.77 -23.56 38.08
N ALA A 31 54.04 -24.74 38.65
CA ALA A 31 53.42 -25.99 38.23
C ALA A 31 51.89 -25.97 38.40
N PHE A 32 51.38 -25.44 39.52
CA PHE A 32 49.94 -25.28 39.74
C PHE A 32 49.32 -24.30 38.74
N LYS A 33 49.98 -23.18 38.46
CA LYS A 33 49.51 -22.19 37.48
C LYS A 33 49.46 -22.78 36.07
N LEU A 34 50.44 -23.61 35.70
CA LEU A 34 50.46 -24.33 34.43
C LEU A 34 49.32 -25.35 34.33
N LEU A 35 49.05 -26.10 35.42
CA LEU A 35 47.93 -27.05 35.48
C LEU A 35 46.57 -26.34 35.31
N CYS A 36 46.38 -25.18 35.94
CA CYS A 36 45.17 -24.36 35.76
C CYS A 36 45.01 -23.86 34.32
N LEU A 37 46.10 -23.50 33.64
CA LEU A 37 46.05 -23.10 32.24
C LEU A 37 45.70 -24.28 31.32
N ILE A 38 46.31 -25.45 31.54
CA ILE A 38 46.02 -26.66 30.76
C ILE A 38 44.55 -27.06 30.93
N THR A 39 44.03 -27.07 32.16
CA THR A 39 42.61 -27.39 32.43
C THR A 39 41.67 -26.39 31.77
N ALA A 40 41.96 -25.08 31.81
CA ALA A 40 41.18 -24.07 31.10
C ALA A 40 41.17 -24.28 29.58
N VAL A 41 42.31 -24.65 28.98
CA VAL A 41 42.42 -24.97 27.55
C VAL A 41 41.61 -26.21 27.20
N ILE A 42 41.66 -27.27 28.01
CA ILE A 42 40.87 -28.49 27.81
C ILE A 42 39.38 -28.19 27.90
N VAL A 43 38.94 -27.46 28.93
CA VAL A 43 37.52 -27.07 29.09
C VAL A 43 37.05 -26.27 27.88
N LYS A 44 37.87 -25.33 27.37
CA LYS A 44 37.57 -24.57 26.17
C LYS A 44 37.51 -25.44 24.91
N ALA A 45 38.43 -26.40 24.76
CA ALA A 45 38.46 -27.33 23.64
C ALA A 45 37.25 -28.27 23.63
N VAL A 46 36.89 -28.83 24.79
CA VAL A 46 35.70 -29.67 24.96
C VAL A 46 34.43 -28.84 24.71
N GLY A 47 34.35 -27.62 25.24
CA GLY A 47 33.23 -26.71 24.97
C GLY A 47 33.07 -26.41 23.48
N ASN A 48 34.18 -26.17 22.77
CA ASN A 48 34.18 -25.96 21.32
C ASN A 48 33.78 -27.23 20.55
N ALA A 49 34.24 -28.41 20.96
CA ALA A 49 33.87 -29.68 20.35
C ALA A 49 32.38 -30.01 20.54
N VAL A 50 31.84 -29.77 21.75
CA VAL A 50 30.41 -29.93 22.05
C VAL A 50 29.57 -28.95 21.24
N LYS A 51 29.99 -27.68 21.14
CA LYS A 51 29.33 -26.69 20.25
C LYS A 51 29.37 -27.14 18.78
N LYS A 52 30.51 -27.65 18.30
CA LYS A 52 30.66 -28.17 16.92
C LYS A 52 29.76 -29.38 16.66
N HIS A 53 29.65 -30.30 17.61
CA HIS A 53 28.76 -31.46 17.50
C HIS A 53 27.28 -31.04 17.51
N ARG A 54 26.89 -30.12 18.41
CA ARG A 54 25.53 -29.54 18.41
C ARG A 54 25.21 -28.82 17.11
N ARG A 55 26.16 -28.08 16.52
CA ARG A 55 26.02 -27.46 15.19
C ARG A 55 25.81 -28.48 14.07
N LYS A 56 26.62 -29.56 14.04
CA LYS A 56 26.46 -30.64 13.05
C LYS A 56 25.12 -31.36 13.19
N LYS A 57 24.65 -31.55 14.43
CA LYS A 57 23.34 -32.14 14.71
C LYS A 57 22.20 -31.19 14.31
N ALA A 58 22.29 -29.90 14.65
CA ALA A 58 21.32 -28.88 14.24
C ALA A 58 21.23 -28.73 12.72
N LYS A 59 22.36 -28.78 11.99
CA LYS A 59 22.40 -28.76 10.53
C LYS A 59 21.80 -30.01 9.88
N LYS A 60 21.73 -31.13 10.61
CA LYS A 60 21.13 -32.39 10.18
C LYS A 60 19.64 -32.50 10.57
N ASP A 61 19.23 -31.77 11.61
CA ASP A 61 17.86 -31.78 12.15
C ASP A 61 17.00 -30.61 11.62
N ILE A 62 17.58 -29.58 10.98
CA ILE A 62 16.84 -28.71 10.06
C ILE A 62 16.39 -29.63 8.93
N THR A 63 15.07 -29.84 8.80
CA THR A 63 14.50 -30.49 7.63
C THR A 63 15.16 -29.92 6.38
N ASP A 64 15.64 -30.77 5.48
CA ASP A 64 16.25 -30.45 4.16
C ASP A 64 15.34 -29.61 3.23
N VAL A 65 14.28 -29.01 3.77
CA VAL A 65 13.31 -28.16 3.11
C VAL A 65 13.59 -26.72 3.54
N PRO A 66 14.34 -25.93 2.74
CA PRO A 66 14.37 -24.47 2.91
C PRO A 66 12.95 -23.91 2.96
N PHE A 67 12.75 -22.71 3.52
CA PHE A 67 11.47 -22.02 3.37
C PHE A 67 11.19 -21.81 1.87
N VAL A 68 10.39 -22.71 1.29
CA VAL A 68 9.88 -22.64 -0.06
C VAL A 68 8.38 -22.52 0.10
N ASP A 69 7.87 -21.30 0.05
CA ASP A 69 6.43 -21.07 -0.09
C ASP A 69 6.03 -21.70 -1.45
N THR A 70 5.48 -22.91 -1.41
CA THR A 70 5.20 -23.71 -2.62
C THR A 70 4.11 -23.05 -3.48
N GLU A 71 3.34 -22.12 -2.91
CA GLU A 71 2.38 -21.27 -3.61
C GLU A 71 3.02 -20.03 -4.29
N LEU A 72 4.34 -19.81 -4.13
CA LEU A 72 5.09 -18.69 -4.75
C LEU A 72 6.01 -19.13 -5.89
N ASN A 73 5.69 -20.22 -6.59
CA ASN A 73 6.26 -20.54 -7.92
C ASN A 73 5.76 -19.55 -9.00
N ILE A 74 5.98 -18.26 -8.78
CA ILE A 74 5.92 -17.24 -9.84
C ILE A 74 7.33 -16.69 -9.92
N GLU A 75 7.95 -16.97 -11.06
CA GLU A 75 9.34 -16.73 -11.45
C GLU A 75 9.94 -15.44 -10.86
N GLU A 76 11.15 -15.61 -10.34
CA GLU A 76 12.08 -14.53 -10.05
C GLU A 76 12.36 -13.72 -11.34
N THR A 77 11.74 -12.55 -11.52
CA THR A 77 12.30 -11.46 -12.35
C THR A 77 11.54 -10.15 -12.13
N SER A 78 11.69 -9.47 -10.99
CA SER A 78 11.68 -8.00 -11.01
C SER A 78 12.28 -7.42 -9.73
N THR A 79 13.26 -6.55 -9.91
CA THR A 79 13.84 -5.67 -8.88
C THR A 79 12.94 -4.48 -8.53
N ALA A 80 11.75 -4.40 -9.11
CA ALA A 80 10.77 -3.33 -8.90
C ALA A 80 9.36 -3.92 -8.70
N PRO A 81 8.48 -3.26 -7.91
CA PRO A 81 7.07 -3.60 -7.90
C PRO A 81 6.53 -3.43 -9.31
N ALA A 82 6.02 -4.51 -9.91
CA ALA A 82 5.34 -4.41 -11.19
C ALA A 82 4.14 -3.48 -10.99
N GLU A 83 4.13 -2.30 -11.63
CA GLU A 83 2.94 -1.48 -11.68
C GLU A 83 1.78 -2.34 -12.16
N VAL A 84 0.66 -2.32 -11.43
CA VAL A 84 -0.52 -3.07 -11.86
C VAL A 84 -1.07 -2.33 -13.08
N SER A 85 -0.66 -2.78 -14.26
CA SER A 85 -1.11 -2.17 -15.50
C SER A 85 -2.61 -2.43 -15.68
N ARG A 86 -3.30 -1.44 -16.25
CA ARG A 86 -4.74 -1.52 -16.53
C ARG A 86 -5.05 -2.70 -17.47
N GLU A 87 -4.10 -3.08 -18.34
CA GLU A 87 -4.23 -4.26 -19.19
C GLU A 87 -4.21 -5.57 -18.40
N LYS A 88 -3.35 -5.69 -17.38
CA LYS A 88 -3.27 -6.92 -16.56
C LYS A 88 -4.58 -7.25 -15.84
N LEU A 89 -5.36 -6.23 -15.52
CA LEU A 89 -6.68 -6.35 -14.90
C LEU A 89 -7.84 -6.45 -15.90
N GLY A 90 -7.56 -6.36 -17.21
CA GLY A 90 -8.59 -6.34 -18.24
C GLY A 90 -9.60 -5.20 -18.03
N LEU A 91 -9.11 -4.02 -17.64
CA LEU A 91 -9.94 -2.83 -17.48
C LEU A 91 -10.18 -2.20 -18.84
N PHE A 92 -11.43 -1.80 -19.09
CA PHE A 92 -11.74 -1.05 -20.29
C PHE A 92 -11.10 0.35 -20.21
N ASP A 93 -10.41 0.77 -21.29
CA ASP A 93 -9.82 2.09 -21.38
C ASP A 93 -10.84 3.10 -21.91
N LYS A 94 -11.52 3.80 -20.99
CA LYS A 94 -12.49 4.86 -21.33
C LYS A 94 -11.87 6.08 -22.00
N ARG A 95 -10.54 6.25 -21.95
CA ARG A 95 -9.84 7.40 -22.56
C ARG A 95 -9.97 7.43 -24.08
N ILE A 96 -10.32 6.31 -24.71
CA ILE A 96 -10.63 6.29 -26.15
C ILE A 96 -11.81 7.21 -26.53
N TYR A 97 -12.62 7.62 -25.54
CA TYR A 97 -13.74 8.53 -25.73
C TYR A 97 -13.45 9.97 -25.26
N ASP A 98 -12.22 10.30 -24.82
CA ASP A 98 -11.90 11.61 -24.25
C ASP A 98 -12.08 12.76 -25.27
N GLY A 99 -11.92 12.47 -26.57
CA GLY A 99 -12.17 13.44 -27.64
C GLY A 99 -13.66 13.67 -27.94
N LEU A 100 -14.57 12.85 -27.39
CA LEU A 100 -16.02 12.97 -27.62
C LEU A 100 -16.74 13.66 -26.47
N PHE A 101 -16.17 13.66 -25.26
CA PHE A 101 -16.79 14.21 -24.06
C PHE A 101 -15.78 15.05 -23.29
N SER A 102 -16.14 16.29 -22.96
CA SER A 102 -15.29 17.15 -22.14
C SER A 102 -15.07 16.54 -20.75
N PRO A 103 -13.95 16.85 -20.05
CA PRO A 103 -13.66 16.30 -18.73
C PRO A 103 -14.83 16.41 -17.74
N LEU A 104 -15.48 17.58 -17.70
CA LEU A 104 -16.64 17.86 -16.84
C LEU A 104 -17.86 16.97 -17.16
N ILE A 105 -18.13 16.72 -18.45
CA ILE A 105 -19.23 15.84 -18.86
C ILE A 105 -18.94 14.38 -18.46
N ARG A 106 -17.67 13.96 -18.55
CA ARG A 106 -17.24 12.62 -18.13
C ARG A 106 -17.45 12.44 -16.63
N GLU A 107 -16.96 13.37 -15.83
CA GLU A 107 -17.10 13.36 -14.38
C GLU A 107 -18.57 13.27 -13.94
N ARG A 108 -19.43 14.15 -14.47
CA ARG A 108 -20.87 14.13 -14.16
C ARG A 108 -21.53 12.82 -14.60
N GLY A 109 -21.12 12.26 -15.74
CA GLY A 109 -21.65 10.97 -16.21
C GLY A 109 -21.25 9.80 -15.31
N GLU A 110 -20.02 9.78 -14.79
CA GLU A 110 -19.57 8.76 -13.81
C GLU A 110 -20.33 8.87 -12.49
N ALA A 111 -20.59 10.10 -12.03
CA ALA A 111 -21.42 10.36 -10.84
C ALA A 111 -22.84 9.83 -11.04
N TYR A 112 -23.52 10.18 -12.15
CA TYR A 112 -24.86 9.69 -12.46
C TYR A 112 -24.96 8.16 -12.51
N CYS A 113 -23.93 7.50 -13.04
CA CYS A 113 -23.84 6.04 -13.03
C CYS A 113 -23.67 5.49 -11.60
N SER A 114 -22.84 6.14 -10.77
CA SER A 114 -22.54 5.72 -9.39
C SER A 114 -23.74 5.94 -8.45
N ASP A 115 -24.50 7.01 -8.67
CA ASP A 115 -25.71 7.38 -7.91
C ASP A 115 -26.95 6.55 -8.28
N GLY A 116 -26.81 5.60 -9.21
CA GLY A 116 -27.91 4.72 -9.62
C GLY A 116 -29.02 5.43 -10.40
N LYS A 117 -28.70 6.54 -11.09
CA LYS A 117 -29.68 7.33 -11.87
C LYS A 117 -30.14 6.62 -13.16
N ILE A 118 -29.46 5.55 -13.57
CA ILE A 118 -29.77 4.76 -14.77
C ILE A 118 -30.80 3.67 -14.44
N ARG A 119 -31.92 3.66 -15.16
CA ARG A 119 -33.02 2.69 -15.07
C ARG A 119 -33.27 2.01 -16.41
N ASP A 120 -33.95 0.87 -16.38
CA ASP A 120 -34.46 0.15 -17.54
C ASP A 120 -33.44 -0.06 -18.67
N LEU A 121 -32.20 -0.41 -18.29
CA LEU A 121 -31.13 -0.69 -19.25
C LEU A 121 -31.49 -1.91 -20.11
N LYS A 122 -31.61 -1.70 -21.41
CA LYS A 122 -31.87 -2.72 -22.43
C LYS A 122 -30.66 -2.84 -23.36
N LYS A 123 -30.40 -4.07 -23.82
CA LYS A 123 -29.35 -4.39 -24.77
C LYS A 123 -29.91 -5.23 -25.91
N THR A 124 -29.71 -4.77 -27.14
CA THR A 124 -30.07 -5.47 -28.38
C THR A 124 -28.85 -5.51 -29.29
N GLY A 125 -28.10 -6.61 -29.28
CA GLY A 125 -26.84 -6.72 -30.02
C GLY A 125 -25.81 -5.71 -29.50
N THR A 126 -25.40 -4.76 -30.35
CA THR A 126 -24.48 -3.66 -30.02
C THR A 126 -25.19 -2.34 -29.66
N HIS A 127 -26.52 -2.34 -29.67
CA HIS A 127 -27.35 -1.21 -29.28
C HIS A 127 -27.77 -1.30 -27.81
N TYR A 128 -27.71 -0.17 -27.12
CA TYR A 128 -28.06 -0.01 -25.72
C TYR A 128 -29.04 1.15 -25.58
N SER A 129 -30.06 0.97 -24.75
CA SER A 129 -30.99 2.04 -24.39
C SER A 129 -31.33 2.00 -22.91
N CYS A 130 -31.59 3.16 -22.32
CA CYS A 130 -31.98 3.26 -20.92
C CYS A 130 -32.74 4.57 -20.66
N ILE A 131 -33.26 4.68 -19.44
CA ILE A 131 -33.78 5.93 -18.88
C ILE A 131 -32.77 6.45 -17.87
N VAL A 132 -32.34 7.71 -18.00
CA VAL A 132 -31.46 8.37 -17.03
C VAL A 132 -32.25 9.48 -16.32
N LYS A 133 -32.35 9.40 -15.00
CA LYS A 133 -32.97 10.43 -14.16
C LYS A 133 -32.10 11.69 -14.11
N GLY A 134 -32.66 12.83 -14.48
CA GLY A 134 -32.15 14.17 -14.20
C GLY A 134 -33.28 15.05 -13.65
N THR A 135 -33.39 16.29 -14.16
CA THR A 135 -34.57 17.16 -13.97
C THR A 135 -35.86 16.53 -14.52
N ALA A 136 -35.71 15.71 -15.57
CA ALA A 136 -36.75 14.81 -16.08
C ALA A 136 -36.16 13.43 -16.37
N ASP A 137 -37.01 12.49 -16.77
CA ASP A 137 -36.57 11.19 -17.29
C ASP A 137 -36.14 11.33 -18.74
N TYR A 138 -34.85 11.09 -19.01
CA TYR A 138 -34.28 11.19 -20.36
C TYR A 138 -34.06 9.81 -20.97
N ASN A 139 -34.58 9.60 -22.18
CA ASN A 139 -34.30 8.42 -22.97
C ASN A 139 -32.93 8.58 -23.62
N VAL A 140 -32.04 7.60 -23.38
CA VAL A 140 -30.68 7.60 -23.90
C VAL A 140 -30.46 6.36 -24.73
N GLU A 141 -29.89 6.53 -25.91
CA GLU A 141 -29.52 5.43 -26.79
C GLU A 141 -28.05 5.52 -27.20
N LEU A 142 -27.41 4.36 -27.33
CA LEU A 142 -26.00 4.25 -27.66
C LEU A 142 -25.74 2.96 -28.45
N SER A 143 -25.15 3.08 -29.64
CA SER A 143 -24.79 1.94 -30.49
C SER A 143 -23.30 1.90 -30.75
N PHE A 144 -22.72 0.73 -30.60
CA PHE A 144 -21.31 0.48 -30.91
C PHE A 144 -21.15 -0.25 -32.25
N GLY A 145 -20.08 0.09 -32.96
CA GLY A 145 -19.60 -0.63 -34.13
C GLY A 145 -18.34 -1.43 -33.80
N ASP A 146 -17.51 -1.65 -34.81
CA ASP A 146 -16.25 -2.37 -34.66
C ASP A 146 -15.25 -1.61 -33.77
N ASN A 147 -14.41 -2.36 -33.05
CA ASN A 147 -13.35 -1.83 -32.18
C ASN A 147 -13.85 -0.82 -31.15
N ASP A 148 -15.03 -1.07 -30.57
CA ASP A 148 -15.65 -0.24 -29.53
C ASP A 148 -15.93 1.22 -29.93
N LYS A 149 -15.91 1.54 -31.23
CA LYS A 149 -16.27 2.87 -31.72
C LYS A 149 -17.78 3.11 -31.60
N ILE A 150 -18.16 4.31 -31.22
CA ILE A 150 -19.57 4.71 -31.17
C ILE A 150 -20.04 5.04 -32.59
N VAL A 151 -21.09 4.36 -33.04
CA VAL A 151 -21.70 4.58 -34.37
C VAL A 151 -22.86 5.57 -34.27
N SER A 152 -23.63 5.49 -33.20
CA SER A 152 -24.73 6.43 -32.93
C SER A 152 -24.89 6.64 -31.43
N MET A 153 -25.23 7.86 -31.04
CA MET A 153 -25.62 8.20 -29.67
C MET A 153 -26.74 9.23 -29.73
N SER A 154 -27.73 9.14 -28.85
CA SER A 154 -28.80 10.12 -28.71
C SER A 154 -29.26 10.24 -27.27
N CYS A 155 -29.82 11.40 -26.93
CA CYS A 155 -30.44 11.65 -25.64
C CYS A 155 -31.58 12.65 -25.81
N THR A 156 -32.68 12.48 -25.07
CA THR A 156 -33.81 13.41 -25.12
C THR A 156 -33.63 14.66 -24.25
N CYS A 157 -32.43 14.89 -23.69
CA CYS A 157 -32.20 16.08 -22.87
C CYS A 157 -31.93 17.35 -23.71
N PRO A 158 -32.35 18.54 -23.24
CA PRO A 158 -32.13 19.84 -23.90
C PRO A 158 -30.67 20.05 -24.35
N TYR A 159 -29.71 19.67 -23.51
CA TYR A 159 -28.28 19.78 -23.82
C TYR A 159 -27.86 19.03 -25.11
N TYR A 160 -28.54 17.93 -25.44
CA TYR A 160 -28.31 17.18 -26.67
C TYR A 160 -29.25 17.63 -27.80
N THR A 161 -30.54 17.79 -27.51
CA THR A 161 -31.56 18.09 -28.53
C THR A 161 -31.43 19.51 -29.09
N GLU A 162 -31.17 20.50 -28.25
CA GLU A 162 -31.08 21.92 -28.62
C GLU A 162 -29.63 22.33 -28.86
N ARG A 163 -28.73 22.08 -27.90
CA ARG A 163 -27.33 22.53 -28.01
C ARG A 163 -26.47 21.64 -28.92
N LYS A 164 -26.99 20.48 -29.34
CA LYS A 164 -26.29 19.48 -30.18
C LYS A 164 -24.93 19.06 -29.59
N GLN A 165 -24.82 19.01 -28.26
CA GLN A 165 -23.62 18.60 -27.54
C GLN A 165 -23.78 17.24 -26.88
N ASN A 166 -22.66 16.52 -26.73
CA ASN A 166 -22.64 15.25 -26.02
C ASN A 166 -22.83 15.48 -24.52
N CYS A 167 -23.86 14.86 -23.95
CA CYS A 167 -24.30 15.12 -22.58
C CYS A 167 -23.81 14.07 -21.57
N LYS A 168 -23.90 14.42 -20.29
CA LYS A 168 -23.59 13.56 -19.15
C LYS A 168 -24.40 12.25 -19.14
N HIS A 169 -25.64 12.27 -19.64
CA HIS A 169 -26.51 11.09 -19.67
C HIS A 169 -26.00 10.02 -20.66
N ILE A 170 -25.51 10.45 -21.83
CA ILE A 170 -24.88 9.54 -22.81
C ILE A 170 -23.62 8.94 -22.19
N TYR A 171 -22.79 9.76 -21.55
CA TYR A 171 -21.58 9.26 -20.90
C TYR A 171 -21.91 8.30 -19.74
N ALA A 172 -22.96 8.55 -18.96
CA ALA A 172 -23.40 7.66 -17.89
C ALA A 172 -23.76 6.27 -18.43
N LEU A 173 -24.52 6.19 -19.53
CA LEU A 173 -24.83 4.93 -20.20
C LEU A 173 -23.56 4.24 -20.73
N LEU A 174 -22.69 4.99 -21.41
CA LEU A 174 -21.41 4.49 -21.91
C LEU A 174 -20.56 3.88 -20.78
N TYR A 175 -20.38 4.62 -19.70
CA TYR A 175 -19.61 4.19 -18.54
C TYR A 175 -20.22 2.95 -17.90
N LYS A 176 -21.56 2.91 -17.74
CA LYS A 176 -22.27 1.75 -17.20
C LYS A 176 -22.01 0.50 -18.03
N VAL A 177 -22.06 0.61 -19.36
CA VAL A 177 -21.95 -0.52 -20.29
C VAL A 177 -20.52 -1.00 -20.46
N LYS A 178 -19.54 -0.09 -20.55
CA LYS A 178 -18.14 -0.43 -20.82
C LYS A 178 -17.27 -0.58 -19.58
N CYS A 179 -17.53 0.24 -18.56
CA CYS A 179 -16.71 0.37 -17.36
C CYS A 179 -17.41 -0.09 -16.08
N GLY A 180 -18.67 -0.55 -16.14
CA GLY A 180 -19.45 -0.93 -14.97
C GLY A 180 -18.77 -1.98 -14.07
N GLU A 181 -17.90 -2.81 -14.64
CA GLU A 181 -17.13 -3.82 -13.91
C GLU A 181 -15.72 -3.37 -13.51
N ASN A 182 -15.19 -2.26 -14.04
CA ASN A 182 -13.80 -1.85 -13.79
C ASN A 182 -13.53 -1.67 -12.29
N LYS A 183 -14.40 -0.93 -11.58
CA LYS A 183 -14.27 -0.74 -10.13
C LYS A 183 -14.28 -2.08 -9.39
N GLN A 184 -15.18 -3.00 -9.76
CA GLN A 184 -15.28 -4.31 -9.12
C GLN A 184 -14.02 -5.16 -9.33
N LYS A 185 -13.45 -5.15 -10.54
CA LYS A 185 -12.19 -5.85 -10.85
C LYS A 185 -11.03 -5.32 -10.01
N ILE A 186 -10.92 -3.99 -9.86
CA ILE A 186 -9.87 -3.38 -9.03
C ILE A 186 -10.06 -3.76 -7.56
N ILE A 187 -11.29 -3.67 -7.03
CA ILE A 187 -11.61 -4.04 -5.65
C ILE A 187 -11.32 -5.52 -5.39
N ALA A 188 -11.68 -6.40 -6.33
CA ALA A 188 -11.40 -7.82 -6.23
C ALA A 188 -9.89 -8.09 -6.15
N GLU A 189 -9.09 -7.39 -6.95
CA GLU A 189 -7.63 -7.51 -6.91
C GLU A 189 -7.04 -6.98 -5.59
N ILE A 190 -7.52 -5.85 -5.08
CA ILE A 190 -7.11 -5.33 -3.77
C ILE A 190 -7.36 -6.38 -2.69
N ASN A 191 -8.57 -6.94 -2.65
CA ASN A 191 -8.93 -7.97 -1.68
C ASN A 191 -8.10 -9.26 -1.84
N ARG A 192 -7.77 -9.63 -3.07
CA ARG A 192 -6.87 -10.76 -3.36
C ARG A 192 -5.48 -10.50 -2.77
N GLN A 193 -4.89 -9.34 -3.00
CA GLN A 193 -3.57 -8.99 -2.45
C GLN A 193 -3.56 -8.88 -0.93
N ILE A 194 -4.62 -8.34 -0.32
CA ILE A 194 -4.82 -8.33 1.14
C ILE A 194 -4.75 -9.76 1.68
N LYS A 195 -5.47 -10.69 1.05
CA LYS A 195 -5.50 -12.11 1.43
C LYS A 195 -4.13 -12.76 1.26
N ASP A 196 -3.43 -12.47 0.16
CA ASP A 196 -2.08 -12.99 -0.08
C ASP A 196 -1.10 -12.53 1.01
N CYS A 197 -1.09 -11.24 1.35
CA CYS A 197 -0.24 -10.69 2.43
C CYS A 197 -0.50 -11.38 3.78
N LYS A 198 -1.77 -11.59 4.14
CA LYS A 198 -2.15 -12.30 5.37
C LYS A 198 -1.66 -13.75 5.35
N THR A 199 -1.79 -14.41 4.21
CA THR A 199 -1.37 -15.81 4.03
C THR A 199 0.15 -15.92 4.15
N MET A 200 0.90 -15.02 3.51
CA MET A 200 2.36 -14.95 3.62
C MET A 200 2.82 -14.78 5.06
N ILE A 201 2.21 -13.86 5.82
CA ILE A 201 2.55 -13.65 7.25
C ILE A 201 2.28 -14.92 8.05
N LYS A 202 1.11 -15.54 7.86
CA LYS A 202 0.72 -16.76 8.57
C LYS A 202 1.64 -17.95 8.25
N ASN A 203 2.04 -18.12 6.98
CA ASN A 203 2.96 -19.17 6.55
C ASN A 203 4.34 -18.95 7.19
N ALA A 204 4.85 -17.72 7.16
CA ALA A 204 6.11 -17.35 7.78
C ALA A 204 6.10 -17.53 9.31
N GLU A 205 5.01 -17.17 9.99
CA GLU A 205 4.79 -17.43 11.42
C GLU A 205 4.85 -18.94 11.72
N CYS A 206 4.11 -19.74 10.97
CA CYS A 206 4.07 -21.20 11.13
C CYS A 206 5.45 -21.82 10.94
N TYR A 207 6.19 -21.37 9.92
CA TYR A 207 7.55 -21.83 9.65
C TYR A 207 8.51 -21.46 10.79
N LEU A 208 8.48 -20.20 11.24
CA LEU A 208 9.32 -19.72 12.34
C LEU A 208 9.02 -20.48 13.64
N GLU A 209 7.75 -20.72 13.94
CA GLU A 209 7.31 -21.38 15.17
C GLU A 209 7.72 -22.87 15.21
N LYS A 210 7.72 -23.56 14.06
CA LYS A 210 8.23 -24.94 13.93
C LYS A 210 9.75 -25.04 14.05
N ASN A 211 10.47 -24.00 13.63
CA ASN A 211 11.93 -24.00 13.55
C ASN A 211 12.62 -23.11 14.60
N LYS A 212 11.90 -22.68 15.66
CA LYS A 212 12.39 -21.71 16.66
C LYS A 212 13.80 -21.98 17.19
N GLN A 213 14.16 -23.24 17.41
CA GLN A 213 15.46 -23.59 17.96
C GLN A 213 16.64 -23.25 17.04
N HIS A 214 16.38 -23.01 15.75
CA HIS A 214 17.37 -22.69 14.74
C HIS A 214 17.53 -21.18 14.54
N PHE A 215 16.62 -20.37 15.07
CA PHE A 215 16.63 -18.90 14.93
C PHE A 215 17.04 -18.21 16.24
N PRO A 216 17.88 -17.16 16.19
CA PRO A 216 18.13 -16.28 17.31
C PRO A 216 16.83 -15.64 17.83
N SER A 217 16.81 -15.37 19.13
CA SER A 217 15.67 -14.65 19.74
C SER A 217 15.46 -13.26 19.13
N SER A 218 16.52 -12.60 18.65
CA SER A 218 16.45 -11.31 17.94
C SER A 218 15.64 -11.43 16.64
N THR A 219 15.95 -12.41 15.80
CA THR A 219 15.25 -12.67 14.52
C THR A 219 13.77 -12.95 14.76
N VAL A 220 13.44 -13.76 15.77
CA VAL A 220 12.05 -14.06 16.13
C VAL A 220 11.30 -12.79 16.58
N LYS A 221 11.94 -11.94 17.38
CA LYS A 221 11.36 -10.67 17.84
C LYS A 221 11.18 -9.67 16.69
N GLU A 222 12.16 -9.58 15.80
CA GLU A 222 12.11 -8.72 14.62
C GLU A 222 10.96 -9.13 13.70
N PHE A 223 10.86 -10.42 13.37
CA PHE A 223 9.76 -10.98 12.61
C PHE A 223 8.41 -10.61 13.22
N LYS A 224 8.22 -10.87 14.52
CA LYS A 224 6.96 -10.55 15.22
C LYS A 224 6.62 -9.07 15.21
N ARG A 225 7.64 -8.19 15.24
CA ARG A 225 7.44 -6.74 15.19
C ARG A 225 6.92 -6.30 13.82
N TYR A 226 7.59 -6.68 12.73
CA TYR A 226 7.15 -6.22 11.41
C TYR A 226 5.90 -6.94 10.92
N SER A 227 5.74 -8.24 11.18
CA SER A 227 4.52 -8.98 10.81
C SER A 227 3.26 -8.36 11.40
N ARG A 228 3.33 -7.93 12.67
CA ARG A 228 2.25 -7.17 13.33
C ARG A 228 1.99 -5.84 12.62
N LEU A 229 3.03 -5.10 12.24
CA LEU A 229 2.87 -3.83 11.53
C LEU A 229 2.21 -4.02 10.16
N TYR A 230 2.70 -4.95 9.34
CA TYR A 230 2.10 -5.25 8.04
C TYR A 230 0.66 -5.76 8.18
N SER A 231 0.37 -6.56 9.22
CA SER A 231 -1.00 -7.00 9.51
C SER A 231 -1.93 -5.84 9.83
N LEU A 232 -1.48 -4.85 10.60
CA LEU A 232 -2.25 -3.63 10.88
C LEU A 232 -2.46 -2.81 9.60
N ASN A 233 -1.40 -2.59 8.81
CA ASN A 233 -1.49 -1.85 7.55
C ASN A 233 -2.52 -2.50 6.61
N VAL A 234 -2.49 -3.83 6.48
CA VAL A 234 -3.44 -4.56 5.63
C VAL A 234 -4.88 -4.49 6.17
N GLN A 235 -5.07 -4.45 7.50
CA GLN A 235 -6.40 -4.27 8.09
C GLN A 235 -7.00 -2.89 7.80
N ASP A 236 -6.19 -1.84 7.63
CA ASP A 236 -6.69 -0.51 7.30
C ASP A 236 -7.32 -0.46 5.90
N TYR A 237 -6.79 -1.22 4.95
CA TYR A 237 -7.43 -1.42 3.64
C TYR A 237 -8.82 -2.08 3.78
N GLU A 238 -9.02 -3.00 4.73
CA GLU A 238 -10.31 -3.67 4.91
C GLU A 238 -11.40 -2.77 5.53
N LYS A 239 -11.00 -1.76 6.32
CA LYS A 239 -11.93 -0.80 6.92
C LYS A 239 -12.49 0.19 5.91
N ILE A 240 -11.84 0.34 4.76
CA ILE A 240 -12.22 1.31 3.75
C ILE A 240 -13.44 0.82 2.97
N ARG A 241 -14.47 1.67 2.89
CA ARG A 241 -15.60 1.44 1.99
C ARG A 241 -15.22 1.77 0.55
N PHE A 242 -14.62 0.78 -0.13
CA PHE A 242 -14.18 0.91 -1.53
C PHE A 242 -15.28 1.31 -2.53
N GLY A 243 -16.56 1.06 -2.20
CA GLY A 243 -17.69 1.40 -3.07
C GLY A 243 -17.83 2.89 -3.40
N ASN A 244 -17.35 3.77 -2.51
CA ASN A 244 -17.49 5.23 -2.68
C ASN A 244 -16.28 5.87 -3.38
N LEU A 245 -15.23 5.10 -3.66
CA LEU A 245 -13.98 5.63 -4.21
C LEU A 245 -14.01 5.65 -5.74
N SER A 246 -13.35 6.66 -6.32
CA SER A 246 -13.15 6.74 -7.76
C SER A 246 -12.23 5.61 -8.25
N GLU A 247 -12.35 5.26 -9.52
CA GLU A 247 -11.50 4.24 -10.15
C GLU A 247 -10.01 4.57 -10.04
N GLU A 248 -9.66 5.85 -10.15
CA GLU A 248 -8.28 6.32 -10.04
C GLU A 248 -7.72 6.15 -8.63
N ILE A 249 -8.50 6.50 -7.60
CA ILE A 249 -8.07 6.33 -6.21
C ILE A 249 -7.92 4.83 -5.89
N LEU A 250 -8.83 3.99 -6.38
CA LEU A 250 -8.73 2.53 -6.21
C LEU A 250 -7.45 1.98 -6.84
N LEU A 251 -7.07 2.42 -8.05
CA LEU A 251 -5.83 2.01 -8.70
C LEU A 251 -4.59 2.49 -7.95
N ARG A 252 -4.58 3.74 -7.45
CA ARG A 252 -3.49 4.26 -6.62
C ARG A 252 -3.31 3.39 -5.37
N ARG A 253 -4.40 3.05 -4.69
CA ARG A 253 -4.40 2.16 -3.51
C ARG A 253 -3.88 0.76 -3.85
N LEU A 254 -4.29 0.21 -4.99
CA LEU A 254 -3.81 -1.09 -5.44
C LEU A 254 -2.30 -1.09 -5.70
N ASN A 255 -1.77 -0.03 -6.32
CA ASN A 255 -0.32 0.12 -6.54
C ASN A 255 0.43 0.23 -5.22
N SER A 256 -0.06 1.03 -4.26
CA SER A 256 0.52 1.11 -2.91
C SER A 256 0.52 -0.25 -2.20
N LEU A 257 -0.58 -1.00 -2.27
CA LEU A 257 -0.67 -2.34 -1.68
C LEU A 257 0.30 -3.33 -2.36
N SER A 258 0.48 -3.22 -3.67
CA SER A 258 1.43 -4.05 -4.43
C SER A 258 2.86 -3.81 -3.97
N ALA A 259 3.23 -2.55 -3.71
CA ALA A 259 4.54 -2.20 -3.14
C ALA A 259 4.72 -2.77 -1.72
N VAL A 260 3.72 -2.60 -0.85
CA VAL A 260 3.72 -3.15 0.52
C VAL A 260 3.87 -4.68 0.51
N SER A 261 3.13 -5.37 -0.37
CA SER A 261 3.21 -6.83 -0.55
C SER A 261 4.59 -7.28 -0.98
N PHE A 262 5.21 -6.56 -1.92
CA PHE A 262 6.55 -6.83 -2.41
C PHE A 262 7.62 -6.65 -1.32
N GLU A 263 7.57 -5.54 -0.57
CA GLU A 263 8.49 -5.29 0.55
C GLU A 263 8.38 -6.36 1.64
N LEU A 264 7.15 -6.71 2.02
CA LEU A 264 6.89 -7.78 2.98
C LEU A 264 7.53 -9.10 2.53
N ARG A 265 7.36 -9.45 1.25
CA ARG A 265 7.96 -10.66 0.67
C ARG A 265 9.49 -10.64 0.76
N GLN A 266 10.11 -9.53 0.36
CA GLN A 266 11.57 -9.38 0.44
C GLN A 266 12.07 -9.48 1.88
N LYS A 267 11.36 -8.83 2.81
CA LYS A 267 11.74 -8.83 4.23
C LYS A 267 11.62 -10.21 4.85
N ILE A 268 10.54 -10.95 4.57
CA ILE A 268 10.39 -12.35 4.98
C ILE A 268 11.52 -13.21 4.39
N LYS A 269 11.81 -13.06 3.09
CA LYS A 269 12.91 -13.80 2.43
C LYS A 269 14.24 -13.49 3.12
N ARG A 270 14.59 -12.24 3.38
CA ARG A 270 15.82 -11.87 4.10
C ARG A 270 15.86 -12.47 5.51
N THR A 271 14.87 -12.18 6.34
CA THR A 271 14.82 -12.62 7.75
C THR A 271 14.86 -14.15 7.90
N LEU A 272 14.22 -14.90 6.99
CA LEU A 272 14.14 -16.36 7.08
C LEU A 272 15.17 -17.12 6.24
N SER A 273 15.81 -16.48 5.25
CA SER A 273 16.83 -17.12 4.38
C SER A 273 18.27 -16.78 4.76
N GLU A 274 18.53 -15.62 5.37
CA GLU A 274 19.89 -15.16 5.72
C GLU A 274 20.63 -16.11 6.66
N GLU A 275 19.93 -16.95 7.43
CA GLU A 275 20.59 -17.90 8.34
C GLU A 275 20.98 -19.24 7.73
N ILE A 276 20.69 -19.50 6.46
CA ILE A 276 21.27 -20.66 5.77
C ILE A 276 22.69 -20.34 5.26
N ALA A 277 23.05 -19.05 5.11
CA ALA A 277 24.25 -18.64 4.38
C ALA A 277 25.46 -18.19 5.24
N GLU A 278 25.32 -17.46 6.35
CA GLU A 278 26.53 -16.90 7.03
C GLU A 278 26.49 -16.98 8.56
N SER A 279 27.29 -17.89 9.12
CA SER A 279 27.93 -17.69 10.43
C SER A 279 29.38 -18.17 10.39
N ASP A 280 30.13 -17.69 9.40
CA ASP A 280 31.59 -17.84 9.32
C ASP A 280 32.24 -16.50 8.95
N THR A 281 32.15 -15.49 9.81
CA THR A 281 33.16 -14.42 9.90
C THR A 281 33.29 -13.94 11.34
N VAL A 282 34.53 -13.76 11.76
CA VAL A 282 34.95 -13.37 13.12
C VAL A 282 35.52 -11.95 13.02
N VAL A 283 35.28 -11.14 14.08
CA VAL A 283 36.05 -9.96 14.58
C VAL A 283 35.64 -8.58 14.01
N PRO A 284 35.75 -7.45 14.75
CA PRO A 284 35.42 -7.14 16.16
C PRO A 284 34.41 -5.96 16.30
N GLU A 285 34.02 -5.68 17.53
CA GLU A 285 33.32 -4.49 18.03
C GLU A 285 33.89 -3.14 17.53
N ALA A 286 33.09 -2.39 16.74
CA ALA A 286 32.89 -0.94 16.82
C ALA A 286 31.89 -0.46 15.76
N CYS A 287 31.14 0.58 16.14
CA CYS A 287 30.38 1.52 15.30
C CYS A 287 29.03 1.11 14.68
N GLU A 288 28.05 1.83 15.21
CA GLU A 288 27.01 2.59 14.49
C GLU A 288 25.63 1.96 14.30
N LEU A 289 24.72 2.64 14.99
CA LEU A 289 23.31 2.41 15.16
C LEU A 289 22.64 3.35 14.16
N SER A 290 22.74 3.04 12.88
CA SER A 290 22.07 3.78 11.81
C SER A 290 21.64 2.81 10.72
N GLU A 291 20.60 3.18 9.98
CA GLU A 291 20.19 2.51 8.73
C GLU A 291 19.36 1.21 8.89
N ASN A 292 18.21 1.32 9.56
CA ASN A 292 17.05 0.52 9.14
C ASN A 292 15.71 1.25 9.37
N ARG A 293 15.78 2.58 9.52
CA ARG A 293 14.62 3.45 9.68
C ARG A 293 13.95 3.73 8.34
N ASP A 294 14.69 3.66 7.24
CA ASP A 294 14.24 4.16 5.94
C ASP A 294 13.12 3.32 5.33
N GLY A 295 13.25 1.98 5.27
CA GLY A 295 12.17 1.13 4.74
C GLY A 295 10.90 1.09 5.61
N LEU A 296 11.06 1.24 6.94
CA LEU A 296 9.94 1.36 7.87
C LEU A 296 9.23 2.72 7.70
N MET A 297 9.99 3.78 7.48
CA MET A 297 9.48 5.13 7.23
C MET A 297 8.81 5.25 5.87
N THR A 298 9.24 4.52 4.82
CA THR A 298 8.56 4.51 3.51
C THR A 298 7.15 3.90 3.59
N GLY A 299 7.01 2.78 4.32
CA GLY A 299 5.70 2.18 4.58
C GLY A 299 4.79 3.05 5.46
N MET A 300 5.36 3.77 6.43
CA MET A 300 4.63 4.75 7.25
C MET A 300 4.30 6.06 6.51
N ALA A 301 5.18 6.53 5.62
CA ALA A 301 4.95 7.71 4.79
C ALA A 301 3.81 7.49 3.80
N SER A 302 3.71 6.29 3.22
CA SER A 302 2.54 5.88 2.43
C SER A 302 1.24 5.96 3.25
N LEU A 303 1.33 5.76 4.57
CA LEU A 303 0.22 5.85 5.52
C LEU A 303 -0.14 7.29 5.94
N MET A 304 0.86 8.18 6.08
CA MET A 304 0.63 9.61 6.29
C MET A 304 -0.04 10.25 5.06
N VAL A 305 0.33 9.83 3.85
CA VAL A 305 -0.37 10.20 2.62
C VAL A 305 -1.84 9.73 2.64
N PHE A 306 -2.16 8.62 3.32
CA PHE A 306 -3.55 8.17 3.47
C PHE A 306 -4.36 9.00 4.46
N ASP A 307 -3.75 9.54 5.52
CA ASP A 307 -4.44 10.44 6.46
C ASP A 307 -4.71 11.78 5.79
N GLU A 308 -3.74 12.31 5.04
CA GLU A 308 -3.84 13.57 4.28
C GLU A 308 -4.92 13.50 3.19
N LEU A 309 -5.00 12.39 2.42
CA LEU A 309 -6.05 12.18 1.41
C LEU A 309 -7.46 11.96 2.00
N MET A 310 -7.56 11.69 3.31
CA MET A 310 -8.84 11.58 4.03
C MET A 310 -9.17 12.85 4.82
N THR A 311 -8.21 13.78 4.93
CA THR A 311 -8.34 15.08 5.62
C THR A 311 -8.79 16.20 4.67
N ASP A 312 -8.76 16.00 3.34
CA ASP A 312 -9.39 16.86 2.32
C ASP A 312 -10.94 16.88 2.37
N CYS A 313 -11.54 16.69 3.54
CA CYS A 313 -12.98 16.81 3.77
C CYS A 313 -13.31 17.84 4.88
N SER A 314 -12.39 18.74 5.19
CA SER A 314 -12.67 19.91 6.03
C SER A 314 -11.68 21.03 5.76
N ASP A 315 -11.95 21.81 4.72
CA ASP A 315 -11.16 22.99 4.37
C ASP A 315 -11.45 24.15 5.34
N GLU A 316 -10.39 24.67 5.96
CA GLU A 316 -10.40 25.99 6.59
C GLU A 316 -10.45 27.07 5.50
N LYS A 317 -11.47 27.94 5.58
CA LYS A 317 -11.70 29.06 4.66
C LYS A 317 -10.56 30.08 4.70
N ASP A 318 -9.89 30.24 3.57
CA ASP A 318 -9.11 31.44 3.26
C ASP A 318 -9.86 32.23 2.17
N ASN A 319 -10.29 33.46 2.50
CA ASN A 319 -11.09 34.33 1.62
C ASN A 319 -10.21 35.01 0.56
N SER A 320 -9.56 34.20 -0.27
CA SER A 320 -8.87 34.66 -1.48
C SER A 320 -9.83 34.57 -2.66
N TYR A 321 -9.95 35.63 -3.45
CA TYR A 321 -10.72 35.65 -4.69
C TYR A 321 -10.16 34.59 -5.66
N ASP A 322 -10.87 33.48 -5.83
CA ASP A 322 -10.49 32.41 -6.76
C ASP A 322 -11.11 32.67 -8.13
N GLU A 323 -10.29 33.16 -9.06
CA GLU A 323 -10.68 33.47 -10.43
C GLU A 323 -11.18 32.23 -11.21
N LYS A 324 -10.70 31.03 -10.83
CA LYS A 324 -11.13 29.76 -11.42
C LYS A 324 -12.51 29.35 -10.89
N LEU A 325 -12.74 29.49 -9.58
CA LEU A 325 -14.06 29.27 -8.97
C LEU A 325 -15.08 30.26 -9.53
N GLU A 326 -14.70 31.53 -9.73
CA GLU A 326 -15.56 32.55 -10.32
C GLU A 326 -15.93 32.22 -11.77
N ALA A 327 -14.96 31.77 -12.58
CA ALA A 327 -15.21 31.30 -13.94
C ALA A 327 -16.12 30.05 -13.96
N GLU A 328 -16.00 29.17 -12.97
CA GLU A 328 -16.81 27.96 -12.83
C GLU A 328 -18.26 28.28 -12.44
N MET A 329 -18.46 29.16 -11.46
CA MET A 329 -19.78 29.66 -11.08
C MET A 329 -20.46 30.42 -12.23
N ASN A 330 -19.69 31.20 -13.00
CA ASN A 330 -20.20 31.89 -14.19
C ASN A 330 -20.53 30.93 -15.34
N SER A 331 -19.79 29.83 -15.49
CA SER A 331 -20.11 28.77 -16.47
C SER A 331 -21.44 28.08 -16.18
N TYR A 332 -21.93 28.17 -14.95
CA TYR A 332 -23.20 27.60 -14.51
C TYR A 332 -24.31 28.66 -14.40
N CYS A 333 -24.03 29.89 -14.86
CA CYS A 333 -24.96 31.01 -14.79
C CYS A 333 -25.55 31.23 -13.39
N LEU A 334 -24.78 30.93 -12.34
CA LEU A 334 -25.26 31.10 -10.97
C LEU A 334 -25.59 32.57 -10.70
N GLU A 335 -26.70 32.80 -10.00
CA GLU A 335 -27.06 34.13 -9.51
C GLU A 335 -26.11 34.58 -8.41
N ASP A 336 -25.98 35.90 -8.19
CA ASP A 336 -25.00 36.44 -7.25
C ASP A 336 -25.17 35.89 -5.82
N TRP A 337 -26.40 35.61 -5.38
CA TRP A 337 -26.65 34.99 -4.08
C TRP A 337 -26.26 33.50 -4.03
N GLN A 338 -26.38 32.76 -5.14
CA GLN A 338 -25.91 31.38 -5.25
C GLN A 338 -24.38 31.33 -5.25
N LYS A 339 -23.72 32.28 -5.96
CA LYS A 339 -22.27 32.45 -5.91
C LYS A 339 -21.79 32.72 -4.49
N ASP A 340 -22.51 33.51 -3.71
CA ASP A 340 -22.17 33.76 -2.31
C ASP A 340 -22.28 32.52 -1.42
N LEU A 341 -23.24 31.62 -1.70
CA LEU A 341 -23.37 30.32 -1.04
C LEU A 341 -22.25 29.34 -1.42
N VAL A 342 -21.75 29.42 -2.65
CA VAL A 342 -20.58 28.66 -3.09
C VAL A 342 -19.29 29.20 -2.48
N ARG A 343 -19.08 30.52 -2.54
CA ARG A 343 -17.91 31.20 -1.95
C ARG A 343 -17.82 30.97 -0.44
N ASN A 344 -18.96 30.89 0.24
CA ASN A 344 -19.00 30.61 1.67
C ASN A 344 -18.97 29.09 2.00
N GLY A 345 -18.77 28.22 1.01
CA GLY A 345 -18.62 26.77 1.19
C GLY A 345 -19.85 26.06 1.73
N SER A 346 -21.04 26.70 1.70
CA SER A 346 -22.29 26.05 2.13
C SER A 346 -22.83 25.10 1.06
N TYR A 347 -22.45 25.31 -0.20
CA TYR A 347 -22.88 24.53 -1.36
C TYR A 347 -21.76 24.42 -2.40
N ASP A 348 -21.67 23.29 -3.09
CA ASP A 348 -20.78 23.13 -4.25
C ASP A 348 -21.39 23.82 -5.49
N VAL A 349 -20.55 24.21 -6.46
CA VAL A 349 -21.00 24.86 -7.72
C VAL A 349 -22.09 24.03 -8.43
N TRP A 350 -22.07 22.70 -8.26
CA TRP A 350 -22.98 21.75 -8.89
C TRP A 350 -24.25 21.44 -8.09
N ASN A 351 -24.41 21.98 -6.87
CA ASN A 351 -25.57 21.69 -6.02
C ASN A 351 -26.82 22.47 -6.45
N PHE A 352 -26.65 23.49 -7.28
CA PHE A 352 -27.74 24.23 -7.90
C PHE A 352 -28.08 23.51 -9.20
N ASP A 353 -29.04 22.58 -9.13
CA ASP A 353 -29.64 21.98 -10.33
C ASP A 353 -30.34 23.08 -11.17
N GLU A 354 -30.43 22.86 -12.48
CA GLU A 354 -31.09 23.76 -13.45
C GLU A 354 -32.63 23.82 -13.24
N GLU A 355 -33.08 24.32 -12.10
CA GLU A 355 -34.37 25.00 -11.92
C GLU A 355 -33.96 26.47 -11.65
N GLU A 356 -33.98 27.39 -12.61
CA GLU A 356 -35.15 27.93 -13.31
C GLU A 356 -34.73 28.35 -14.74
N LEU A 357 -35.17 27.61 -15.75
CA LEU A 357 -35.63 28.26 -16.97
C LEU A 357 -37.15 28.15 -16.93
N GLU A 358 -37.79 29.13 -16.31
CA GLU A 358 -39.20 29.39 -16.59
C GLU A 358 -39.30 29.84 -18.06
N GLU A 359 -39.50 28.86 -18.96
CA GLU A 359 -40.32 29.10 -20.14
C GLU A 359 -41.77 29.02 -19.68
N ASP A 360 -42.34 30.14 -19.19
CA ASP A 360 -43.79 30.38 -19.19
C ASP A 360 -44.03 31.88 -18.97
N ASP A 361 -44.05 32.65 -20.07
CA ASP A 361 -44.95 33.80 -20.23
C ASP A 361 -45.16 34.08 -21.73
N TYR A 362 -45.67 33.08 -22.46
CA TYR A 362 -46.32 33.35 -23.75
C TYR A 362 -47.70 33.97 -23.47
N TYR A 363 -47.75 35.30 -23.33
CA TYR A 363 -49.04 36.02 -23.35
C TYR A 363 -49.66 35.87 -24.76
N PHE A 364 -50.51 34.86 -24.91
CA PHE A 364 -51.61 34.90 -25.86
C PHE A 364 -52.64 35.88 -25.31
N GLU A 365 -52.72 37.08 -25.87
CA GLU A 365 -53.98 37.83 -25.84
C GLU A 365 -54.74 37.46 -27.11
N ASP A 366 -55.62 36.48 -26.95
CA ASP A 366 -56.67 36.18 -27.92
C ASP A 366 -57.59 37.40 -28.07
N ASP A 367 -58.01 37.59 -29.32
CA ASP A 367 -58.99 38.55 -29.78
C ASP A 367 -60.26 38.54 -28.92
N ASP A 368 -60.72 39.72 -28.47
CA ASP A 368 -62.14 39.94 -28.22
C ASP A 368 -62.62 41.30 -28.73
N TYR A 369 -63.60 41.16 -29.60
CA TYR A 369 -64.40 42.12 -30.34
C TYR A 369 -65.39 42.82 -29.39
N TYR A 370 -65.47 44.16 -29.35
CA TYR A 370 -66.76 44.88 -29.17
C TYR A 370 -66.66 46.37 -29.58
N SER A 371 -67.45 46.68 -30.61
CA SER A 371 -68.30 47.88 -30.84
C SER A 371 -67.76 49.31 -30.72
N GLU A 372 -67.76 49.98 -31.89
CA GLU A 372 -68.53 51.20 -32.23
C GLU A 372 -68.86 52.25 -31.16
N ASP A 373 -68.56 53.50 -31.57
CA ASP A 373 -69.28 54.76 -31.38
C ASP A 373 -68.80 55.82 -30.35
N ASP A 374 -68.87 57.06 -30.87
CA ASP A 374 -68.92 58.41 -30.27
C ASP A 374 -67.61 59.07 -29.78
N GLU A 375 -67.02 59.99 -30.56
CA GLU A 375 -67.42 61.41 -30.79
C GLU A 375 -66.56 62.08 -31.88
#